data_AF-A0A947QYU1-F1
#
_entry.id   AF-A0A947QYU1-F1
#
_cell.length_a   1.000
_cell.length_b   1.000
_cell.length_c   1.000
_cell.angle_alpha   90.00
_cell.angle_beta   90.00
_cell.angle_gamma   90.00
#
_symmetry.space_group_name_H-M   'P 1'
#
loop_
_entity.id
_entity.type
_entity.pdbx_description
1 polymer ?
#
loop_
_entity_poly.entity_id
_entity_poly.type
_entity_poly.pdbx_seq_one_letter_code
_entity_poly.pdbx_strand_id
1 'polypeptide(L)'
;MKPYVFQLACVLGVILIFSLSQCSTPEPPIDRMKKDLASATSYSIILEDMKEEGMFSKQYYHKYRVIRDSESTVTGWEEVPEKFYEENKNYLGMTLASQVEGVENDAVSPPGYNYVGNTQYGHWVNDSRGGSFWEFYGKYAFFSSLFGGWYRPIYRTDYSDYGRYRNQRRPYFGKNNEYGSGGSIVKQKKPDFYQRHMGRANTSRTSFSDKVSQRVGRSRTSYRSRAGGFGK
;
A
#
# COMPACT_ATOMS: atom_id res chain seq x y z
N MET A 1 49.25 -65.96 25.67
CA MET A 1 47.85 -65.78 25.19
C MET A 1 47.92 -65.06 23.84
N LYS A 2 47.17 -65.58 22.87
CA LYS A 2 47.30 -65.37 21.42
C LYS A 2 46.69 -64.03 20.90
N PRO A 3 47.01 -63.63 19.65
CA PRO A 3 47.02 -62.24 19.18
C PRO A 3 46.04 -61.92 18.01
N TYR A 4 45.98 -60.63 17.62
CA TYR A 4 45.54 -60.00 16.34
C TYR A 4 44.12 -60.23 15.73
N VAL A 5 43.62 -59.13 15.15
CA VAL A 5 42.66 -58.96 14.03
C VAL A 5 41.15 -59.12 14.30
N PHE A 6 40.39 -58.03 14.11
CA PHE A 6 39.23 -58.05 13.21
C PHE A 6 38.98 -56.66 12.60
N GLN A 7 39.08 -56.58 11.28
CA GLN A 7 38.67 -55.47 10.43
C GLN A 7 37.15 -55.46 10.22
N LEU A 8 36.65 -54.34 9.69
CA LEU A 8 35.59 -54.22 8.67
C LEU A 8 34.14 -53.99 9.13
N ALA A 9 33.64 -52.77 8.91
CA ALA A 9 32.36 -52.42 8.23
C ALA A 9 32.00 -50.95 8.56
N CYS A 10 32.30 -49.99 7.69
CA CYS A 10 31.35 -49.45 6.71
C CYS A 10 29.92 -49.27 7.25
N VAL A 11 29.57 -48.06 7.71
CA VAL A 11 28.39 -47.33 7.19
C VAL A 11 28.69 -45.83 7.24
N LEU A 12 29.06 -45.29 6.08
CA LEU A 12 28.89 -43.89 5.73
C LEU A 12 27.40 -43.56 5.78
N GLY A 13 26.92 -43.09 6.93
CA GLY A 13 25.61 -42.46 7.04
C GLY A 13 25.73 -41.02 6.59
N VAL A 14 25.67 -40.78 5.28
CA VAL A 14 25.43 -39.44 4.71
C VAL A 14 24.04 -39.01 5.20
N ILE A 15 23.99 -38.33 6.34
CA ILE A 15 22.83 -37.54 6.72
C ILE A 15 22.84 -36.36 5.77
N LEU A 16 22.14 -36.54 4.65
CA LEU A 16 21.74 -35.49 3.75
C LEU A 16 20.81 -34.58 4.56
N ILE A 17 21.38 -33.61 5.28
CA ILE A 17 20.64 -32.50 5.86
C ILE A 17 20.05 -31.79 4.66
N PHE A 18 18.80 -32.12 4.34
CA PHE A 18 17.92 -31.30 3.55
C PHE A 18 17.78 -30.00 4.34
N SER A 19 18.74 -29.08 4.16
CA SER A 19 18.56 -27.68 4.49
C SER A 19 17.41 -27.24 3.60
N LEU A 20 16.19 -27.38 4.13
CA LEU A 20 15.06 -26.60 3.69
C LEU A 20 15.56 -25.17 3.78
N SER A 21 15.94 -24.62 2.65
CA SER A 21 16.14 -23.19 2.46
C SER A 21 14.84 -22.58 2.95
N GLN A 22 14.84 -22.12 4.21
CA GLN A 22 13.86 -21.15 4.66
C GLN A 22 14.09 -19.98 3.72
N CYS A 23 13.24 -19.90 2.70
CA CYS A 23 13.08 -18.71 1.90
C CYS A 23 12.53 -17.67 2.89
N SER A 24 13.43 -17.04 3.65
CA SER A 24 13.10 -15.96 4.54
C SER A 24 12.70 -14.80 3.65
N THR A 25 11.39 -14.69 3.40
CA THR A 25 10.84 -13.48 2.82
C THR A 25 11.31 -12.33 3.72
N PRO A 26 12.04 -11.34 3.19
CA PRO A 26 12.52 -10.22 3.99
C PRO A 26 11.36 -9.62 4.78
N GLU A 27 11.55 -9.37 6.08
CA GLU A 27 10.52 -8.71 6.89
C GLU A 27 10.25 -7.32 6.28
N PRO A 28 8.98 -6.92 6.09
CA PRO A 28 8.67 -5.58 5.61
C PRO A 28 9.30 -4.51 6.51
N PRO A 29 9.94 -3.47 5.93
CA PRO A 29 10.56 -2.39 6.70
C PRO A 29 9.66 -1.72 7.73
N ILE A 30 8.34 -1.71 7.47
CA ILE A 30 7.35 -1.09 8.34
C ILE A 30 7.33 -1.72 9.74
N ASP A 31 7.58 -3.02 9.87
CA ASP A 31 7.55 -3.71 11.16
C ASP A 31 8.75 -3.31 12.03
N ARG A 32 9.92 -3.14 11.42
CA ARG A 32 11.10 -2.55 12.07
C ARG A 32 10.81 -1.11 12.51
N MET A 33 10.25 -0.29 11.62
CA MET A 33 9.92 1.11 11.95
C MET A 33 8.94 1.23 13.10
N LYS A 34 7.90 0.40 13.17
CA LYS A 34 6.96 0.36 14.29
C LYS A 34 7.67 0.10 15.63
N LYS A 35 8.59 -0.88 15.64
CA LYS A 35 9.40 -1.23 16.83
C LYS A 35 10.28 -0.04 17.25
N ASP A 36 10.95 0.60 16.30
CA ASP A 36 11.82 1.76 16.55
C ASP A 36 11.05 2.98 17.09
N LEU A 37 9.77 3.10 16.72
CA LEU A 37 8.88 4.21 17.10
C LEU A 37 8.04 3.91 18.34
N ALA A 38 8.18 2.73 18.97
CA ALA A 38 7.34 2.32 20.09
C ALA A 38 7.42 3.25 21.31
N SER A 39 8.54 3.95 21.49
CA SER A 39 8.73 4.93 22.57
C SER A 39 8.16 6.32 22.29
N ALA A 40 7.71 6.58 21.05
CA ALA A 40 7.15 7.87 20.67
C ALA A 40 5.73 8.06 21.24
N THR A 41 5.39 9.30 21.59
CA THR A 41 4.02 9.61 22.04
C THR A 41 3.05 9.46 20.88
N SER A 42 3.45 9.92 19.70
CA SER A 42 2.70 9.67 18.47
C SER A 42 3.63 9.47 17.28
N TYR A 43 3.21 8.61 16.36
CA TYR A 43 3.89 8.45 15.08
C TYR A 43 2.91 8.21 13.92
N SER A 44 3.39 8.47 12.71
CA SER A 44 2.70 8.11 11.46
C SER A 44 3.73 7.71 10.41
N ILE A 45 3.50 6.58 9.74
CA ILE A 45 4.33 6.06 8.65
C ILE A 45 3.52 6.18 7.37
N ILE A 46 3.94 7.09 6.49
CA ILE A 46 3.28 7.42 5.23
C ILE A 46 4.09 6.83 4.08
N LEU A 47 3.42 6.20 3.12
CA LEU A 47 4.06 5.72 1.89
C LEU A 47 4.35 6.90 0.96
N GLU A 48 5.57 7.42 1.01
CA GLU A 48 5.99 8.65 0.32
C GLU A 48 6.28 8.43 -1.17
N ASP A 49 6.85 7.28 -1.50
CA ASP A 49 7.18 6.88 -2.87
C ASP A 49 7.32 5.35 -2.98
N MET A 50 7.23 4.84 -4.20
CA MET A 50 7.49 3.42 -4.49
C MET A 50 7.98 3.25 -5.94
N LYS A 51 8.84 2.26 -6.17
CA LYS A 51 9.36 1.94 -7.51
C LYS A 51 9.60 0.45 -7.68
N GLU A 52 9.63 0.06 -8.94
CA GLU A 52 10.07 -1.26 -9.42
C GLU A 52 11.33 -1.06 -10.25
N GLU A 53 12.36 -1.87 -10.01
CA GLU A 53 13.59 -1.89 -10.80
C GLU A 53 13.90 -3.31 -11.28
N GLY A 54 14.68 -3.43 -12.35
CA GLY A 54 15.06 -4.72 -12.93
C GLY A 54 14.20 -5.15 -14.12
N MET A 55 14.87 -5.69 -15.15
CA MET A 55 14.25 -6.10 -16.42
C MET A 55 13.86 -7.59 -16.44
N PHE A 56 14.69 -8.45 -15.81
CA PHE A 56 14.49 -9.90 -15.77
C PHE A 56 14.10 -10.42 -14.39
N SER A 57 14.60 -9.76 -13.34
CA SER A 57 14.22 -10.00 -11.94
C SER A 57 13.80 -8.67 -11.34
N LYS A 58 12.51 -8.52 -11.04
CA LYS A 58 11.98 -7.30 -10.46
C LYS A 58 12.36 -7.19 -8.98
N GLN A 59 12.88 -6.03 -8.61
CA GLN A 59 13.07 -5.60 -7.23
C GLN A 59 12.08 -4.48 -6.93
N TYR A 60 11.55 -4.49 -5.72
CA TYR A 60 10.48 -3.60 -5.30
C TYR A 60 11.00 -2.73 -4.16
N TYR A 61 10.78 -1.42 -4.26
CA TYR A 61 11.26 -0.49 -3.25
C TYR A 61 10.16 0.45 -2.81
N HIS A 62 10.14 0.73 -1.52
CA HIS A 62 9.33 1.78 -0.92
C HIS A 62 10.22 2.88 -0.35
N LYS A 63 9.64 4.07 -0.26
CA LYS A 63 10.15 5.20 0.49
C LYS A 63 9.08 5.66 1.45
N TYR A 64 9.45 5.89 2.69
CA TYR A 64 8.51 6.24 3.74
C TYR A 64 8.80 7.62 4.27
N ARG A 65 7.73 8.30 4.66
CA ARG A 65 7.81 9.49 5.47
C ARG A 65 7.36 9.11 6.87
N VAL A 66 8.26 9.24 7.83
CA VAL A 66 8.02 8.94 9.23
C VAL A 66 7.85 10.27 9.95
N ILE A 67 6.70 10.41 10.59
CA ILE A 67 6.40 11.53 11.47
C ILE A 67 6.43 10.99 12.88
N ARG A 68 7.22 11.61 13.75
CA ARG A 68 7.36 11.26 15.15
C ARG A 68 7.20 12.52 15.97
N ASP A 69 6.17 12.57 16.80
CA ASP A 69 5.80 13.71 17.62
C ASP A 69 5.63 15.01 16.81
N SER A 70 6.70 15.78 16.63
CA SER A 70 6.73 17.04 15.88
C SER A 70 7.81 17.08 14.79
N GLU A 71 8.43 15.95 14.48
CA GLU A 71 9.49 15.82 13.49
C GLU A 71 9.02 14.96 12.31
N SER A 72 9.49 15.29 11.11
CA SER A 72 9.27 14.49 9.90
C SER A 72 10.59 14.17 9.24
N THR A 73 10.80 12.89 8.94
CA THR A 73 11.94 12.40 8.17
C THR A 73 11.46 11.53 7.01
N VAL A 74 12.24 11.50 5.94
CA VAL A 74 11.99 10.63 4.78
C VAL A 74 13.11 9.61 4.71
N THR A 75 12.76 8.33 4.63
CA THR A 75 13.71 7.24 4.55
C THR A 75 14.47 7.25 3.22
N GLY A 76 15.54 6.45 3.14
CA GLY A 76 16.07 6.02 1.85
C GLY A 76 15.08 5.13 1.10
N TRP A 77 15.50 4.65 -0.08
CA TRP A 77 14.80 3.55 -0.73
C TRP A 77 15.07 2.27 0.03
N GLU A 78 14.01 1.57 0.43
CA GLU A 78 14.10 0.31 1.15
C GLU A 78 13.47 -0.78 0.30
N GLU A 79 14.22 -1.87 0.10
CA GLU A 79 13.72 -3.04 -0.62
C GLU A 79 12.59 -3.70 0.19
N VAL A 80 11.54 -4.10 -0.51
CA VAL A 80 10.38 -4.77 0.09
C VAL A 80 10.07 -6.06 -0.67
N PRO A 81 9.49 -7.07 0.01
CA PRO A 81 8.97 -8.24 -0.69
C PRO A 81 7.92 -7.84 -1.73
N GLU A 82 7.90 -8.52 -2.87
CA GLU A 82 6.91 -8.31 -3.94
C GLU A 82 5.47 -8.32 -3.41
N LYS A 83 5.14 -9.29 -2.55
CA LYS A 83 3.81 -9.38 -1.94
C LYS A 83 3.44 -8.10 -1.17
N PHE A 84 4.36 -7.56 -0.38
CA PHE A 84 4.14 -6.35 0.39
C PHE A 84 3.99 -5.12 -0.53
N TYR A 85 4.77 -5.05 -1.61
CA TYR A 85 4.59 -4.01 -2.62
C TYR A 85 3.21 -4.07 -3.28
N GLU A 86 2.80 -5.26 -3.72
CA GLU A 86 1.52 -5.46 -4.40
C GLU A 86 0.30 -5.14 -3.51
N GLU A 87 0.37 -5.44 -2.22
CA GLU A 87 -0.65 -5.09 -1.23
C GLU A 87 -0.74 -3.58 -0.99
N ASN A 88 0.37 -2.85 -1.12
CA ASN A 88 0.47 -1.42 -0.81
C ASN A 88 0.52 -0.50 -2.04
N LYS A 89 0.56 -1.06 -3.26
CA LYS A 89 0.76 -0.30 -4.51
C LYS A 89 -0.28 0.78 -4.77
N ASN A 90 -1.44 0.70 -4.12
CA ASN A 90 -2.53 1.65 -4.25
C ASN A 90 -2.50 2.76 -3.18
N TYR A 91 -1.61 2.68 -2.20
CA TYR A 91 -1.63 3.54 -1.01
C TYR A 91 -0.58 4.66 -1.04
N LEU A 92 -0.10 5.09 -2.21
CA LEU A 92 0.82 6.23 -2.27
C LEU A 92 0.21 7.47 -1.61
N GLY A 93 1.00 8.11 -0.75
CA GLY A 93 0.61 9.29 0.01
C GLY A 93 -0.35 8.99 1.17
N MET A 94 -0.58 7.72 1.50
CA MET A 94 -1.44 7.30 2.62
C MET A 94 -0.60 6.83 3.81
N THR A 95 -1.17 7.00 5.01
CA THR A 95 -0.63 6.47 6.27
C THR A 95 -0.90 4.98 6.34
N LEU A 96 0.16 4.17 6.35
CA LEU A 96 0.08 2.71 6.45
C LEU A 96 -0.05 2.25 7.90
N ALA A 97 0.58 2.98 8.82
CA ALA A 97 0.52 2.72 10.25
C ALA A 97 0.65 4.03 11.04
N SER A 98 -0.06 4.11 12.15
CA SER A 98 0.05 5.25 13.06
C SER A 98 -0.24 4.84 14.50
N GLN A 99 0.29 5.61 15.42
CA GLN A 99 -0.05 5.54 16.84
C GLN A 99 -0.26 6.96 17.34
N VAL A 100 -1.32 7.17 18.12
CA VAL A 100 -1.55 8.45 18.82
C VAL A 100 -1.82 8.12 20.27
N GLU A 101 -0.96 8.58 21.18
CA GLU A 101 -1.12 8.40 22.63
C GLU A 101 -1.27 6.93 23.03
N GLY A 102 -0.46 6.05 22.44
CA GLY A 102 -0.50 4.60 22.68
C GLY A 102 -1.66 3.87 21.99
N VAL A 103 -2.55 4.57 21.28
CA VAL A 103 -3.60 3.94 20.48
C VAL A 103 -3.08 3.68 19.07
N GLU A 104 -2.80 2.43 18.77
CA GLU A 104 -2.41 1.99 17.44
C GLU A 104 -3.58 2.06 16.44
N ASN A 105 -3.23 2.36 15.20
CA ASN A 105 -4.14 2.38 14.08
C ASN A 105 -3.44 1.91 12.80
N ASP A 106 -3.76 0.68 12.42
CA ASP A 106 -3.31 0.04 11.19
C ASP A 106 -4.29 0.22 10.01
N ALA A 107 -5.38 0.96 10.21
CA ALA A 107 -6.30 1.25 9.12
C ALA A 107 -5.67 2.28 8.17
N VAL A 108 -5.38 1.83 6.95
CA VAL A 108 -4.75 2.68 5.95
C VAL A 108 -5.66 3.86 5.60
N SER A 109 -5.16 5.08 5.78
CA SER A 109 -5.98 6.29 5.66
C SER A 109 -5.15 7.51 5.28
N PRO A 110 -5.79 8.62 4.89
CA PRO A 110 -5.05 9.82 4.55
C PRO A 110 -4.31 10.39 5.76
N PRO A 111 -3.16 11.04 5.56
CA PRO A 111 -2.40 11.64 6.65
C PRO A 111 -3.24 12.64 7.47
N GLY A 112 -3.16 12.53 8.79
CA GLY A 112 -3.83 13.44 9.73
C GLY A 112 -5.15 12.91 10.31
N TYR A 113 -5.82 11.94 9.66
CA TYR A 113 -7.12 11.43 10.13
C TYR A 113 -7.06 10.76 11.51
N ASN A 114 -5.91 10.21 11.88
CA ASN A 114 -5.66 9.58 13.18
C ASN A 114 -5.66 10.57 14.37
N TYR A 115 -5.48 11.87 14.11
CA TYR A 115 -5.49 12.91 15.15
C TYR A 115 -6.85 13.61 15.30
N VAL A 116 -7.76 13.41 14.34
CA VAL A 116 -9.07 14.10 14.31
C VAL A 116 -9.97 13.58 15.43
N GLY A 117 -10.67 14.48 16.10
CA GLY A 117 -11.56 14.15 17.22
C GLY A 117 -10.88 14.10 18.58
N ASN A 118 -9.54 14.11 18.64
CA ASN A 118 -8.81 14.32 19.89
C ASN A 118 -8.63 15.82 20.15
N THR A 119 -9.29 16.33 21.19
CA THR A 119 -9.31 17.75 21.55
C THR A 119 -7.96 18.31 21.98
N GLN A 120 -6.95 17.47 22.19
CA GLN A 120 -5.57 17.90 22.43
C GLN A 120 -4.88 18.42 21.17
N TYR A 121 -5.29 17.94 19.99
CA TYR A 121 -4.67 18.26 18.69
C TYR A 121 -5.43 19.35 17.92
N GLY A 122 -6.71 19.55 18.20
CA GLY A 122 -7.51 20.50 17.45
C GLY A 122 -8.97 20.53 17.87
N HIS A 123 -9.79 21.17 17.04
CA HIS A 123 -11.22 21.30 17.24
C HIS A 123 -11.97 21.42 15.91
N TRP A 124 -13.29 21.24 15.94
CA TRP A 124 -14.15 21.46 14.78
C TRP A 124 -14.46 22.95 14.61
N VAL A 125 -14.19 23.49 13.43
CA VAL A 125 -14.50 24.87 13.05
C VAL A 125 -15.59 24.84 11.97
N ASN A 126 -16.60 25.70 12.12
CA ASN A 126 -17.65 25.83 11.11
C ASN A 126 -17.15 26.67 9.93
N ASP A 127 -17.46 26.23 8.72
CA ASP A 127 -17.22 27.02 7.51
C ASP A 127 -18.41 27.93 7.19
N SER A 128 -18.18 28.90 6.30
CA SER A 128 -19.22 29.85 5.86
C SER A 128 -20.32 29.23 5.00
N ARG A 129 -20.21 27.95 4.65
CA ARG A 129 -21.15 27.20 3.80
C ARG A 129 -21.97 26.18 4.61
N GLY A 130 -21.91 26.23 5.94
CA GLY A 130 -22.67 25.37 6.84
C GLY A 130 -22.04 23.99 7.08
N GLY A 131 -20.81 23.76 6.62
CA GLY A 131 -19.99 22.60 6.96
C GLY A 131 -19.14 22.83 8.21
N SER A 132 -18.42 21.79 8.64
CA SER A 132 -17.36 21.93 9.64
C SER A 132 -16.12 21.16 9.19
N PHE A 133 -14.94 21.70 9.47
CA PHE A 133 -13.65 21.06 9.22
C PHE A 133 -12.82 21.01 10.50
N TRP A 134 -11.91 20.04 10.57
CA TRP A 134 -11.00 19.90 11.68
C TRP A 134 -9.85 20.90 11.54
N GLU A 135 -9.71 21.78 12.53
CA GLU A 135 -8.60 22.70 12.65
C GLU A 135 -7.63 22.20 13.71
N PHE A 136 -6.39 21.95 13.30
CA PHE A 136 -5.29 21.67 14.21
C PHE A 136 -4.89 22.94 14.95
N TYR A 137 -4.64 22.86 16.26
CA TYR A 137 -4.14 24.01 17.01
C TYR A 137 -2.83 24.54 16.41
N GLY A 138 -2.54 25.84 16.60
CA GLY A 138 -1.36 26.50 16.02
C GLY A 138 -0.03 25.78 16.32
N LYS A 139 0.12 25.15 17.49
CA LYS A 139 1.28 24.30 17.83
C LYS A 139 1.44 23.06 16.94
N TYR A 140 0.45 22.73 16.11
CA TYR A 140 0.43 21.66 15.13
C TYR A 140 0.17 22.21 13.71
N ALA A 141 0.25 23.53 13.50
CA ALA A 141 0.08 24.11 12.17
C ALA A 141 1.09 23.53 11.15
N PHE A 142 2.26 23.11 11.63
CA PHE A 142 3.27 22.40 10.85
C PHE A 142 2.85 20.99 10.44
N PHE A 143 1.80 20.38 10.99
CA PHE A 143 1.37 19.03 10.58
C PHE A 143 1.12 18.98 9.07
N SER A 144 0.53 20.03 8.51
CA SER A 144 0.33 20.18 7.06
C SER A 144 1.64 20.07 6.25
N SER A 145 2.76 20.60 6.77
CA SER A 145 4.08 20.48 6.15
C SER A 145 4.76 19.15 6.48
N LEU A 146 4.60 18.63 7.69
CA LEU A 146 5.12 17.32 8.09
C LEU A 146 4.49 16.18 7.30
N PHE A 147 3.24 16.32 6.88
CA PHE A 147 2.56 15.36 6.00
C PHE A 147 3.02 15.46 4.54
N GLY A 148 4.15 16.12 4.22
CA GLY A 148 4.73 16.10 2.86
C GLY A 148 3.85 16.75 1.79
N GLY A 149 2.89 17.58 2.18
CA GLY A 149 1.90 18.16 1.27
C GLY A 149 0.80 17.19 0.81
N TRP A 150 0.69 16.01 1.44
CA TRP A 150 -0.42 15.07 1.25
C TRP A 150 -1.70 15.52 1.97
N TYR A 151 -1.55 16.36 3.00
CA TYR A 151 -2.65 16.84 3.83
C TYR A 151 -3.60 17.78 3.08
N ARG A 152 -4.89 17.63 3.37
CA ARG A 152 -5.95 18.60 3.04
C ARG A 152 -6.86 18.79 4.25
N PRO A 153 -7.59 19.92 4.33
CA PRO A 153 -8.60 20.10 5.37
C PRO A 153 -9.54 18.91 5.46
N ILE A 154 -9.73 18.39 6.67
CA ILE A 154 -10.55 17.20 6.91
C ILE A 154 -11.94 17.67 7.31
N TYR A 155 -12.91 17.49 6.42
CA TYR A 155 -14.30 17.86 6.71
C TYR A 155 -14.97 16.81 7.59
N ARG A 156 -15.94 17.26 8.39
CA ARG A 156 -16.69 16.41 9.32
C ARG A 156 -17.42 15.25 8.62
N THR A 157 -17.90 15.49 7.40
CA THR A 157 -18.52 14.46 6.56
C THR A 157 -17.52 13.36 6.19
N ASP A 158 -16.31 13.76 5.78
CA ASP A 158 -15.27 12.82 5.36
C ASP A 158 -14.73 12.04 6.56
N TYR A 159 -14.63 12.69 7.73
CA TYR A 159 -14.26 12.01 8.97
C TYR A 159 -15.32 10.99 9.43
N SER A 160 -16.61 11.32 9.27
CA SER A 160 -17.69 10.37 9.55
C SER A 160 -17.60 9.14 8.64
N ASP A 161 -17.33 9.36 7.34
CA ASP A 161 -17.10 8.28 6.38
C ASP A 161 -15.90 7.43 6.80
N TYR A 162 -14.76 8.06 7.08
CA TYR A 162 -13.56 7.40 7.58
C TYR A 162 -13.84 6.51 8.80
N GLY A 163 -14.63 6.99 9.77
CA GLY A 163 -14.99 6.20 10.95
C GLY A 163 -15.66 4.86 10.58
N ARG A 164 -16.51 4.85 9.55
CA ARG A 164 -17.14 3.62 9.05
C ARG A 164 -16.13 2.66 8.42
N TYR A 165 -15.20 3.18 7.61
CA TYR A 165 -14.16 2.38 6.98
C TYR A 165 -13.17 1.82 8.01
N ARG A 166 -12.76 2.63 8.99
CA ARG A 166 -11.90 2.21 10.10
C ARG A 166 -12.52 1.08 10.90
N ASN A 167 -13.81 1.17 11.26
CA ASN A 167 -14.51 0.11 11.99
C ASN A 167 -14.61 -1.19 11.19
N GLN A 168 -14.64 -1.10 9.86
CA GLN A 168 -14.62 -2.25 8.96
C GLN A 168 -13.20 -2.75 8.62
N ARG A 169 -12.15 -2.13 9.18
CA ARG A 169 -10.73 -2.38 8.83
C ARG A 169 -10.46 -2.24 7.34
N ARG A 170 -11.09 -1.25 6.69
CA ARG A 170 -10.94 -0.97 5.27
C ARG A 170 -10.12 0.30 5.04
N PRO A 171 -9.28 0.34 3.99
CA PRO A 171 -8.61 1.56 3.60
C PRO A 171 -9.61 2.66 3.23
N TYR A 172 -9.35 3.89 3.67
CA TYR A 172 -10.13 5.07 3.31
C TYR A 172 -9.35 5.94 2.33
N PHE A 173 -9.89 6.13 1.12
CA PHE A 173 -9.25 6.90 0.05
C PHE A 173 -9.79 8.33 -0.09
N GLY A 174 -10.58 8.78 0.90
CA GLY A 174 -11.40 9.98 0.76
C GLY A 174 -12.74 9.69 0.08
N LYS A 175 -13.68 10.63 0.20
CA LYS A 175 -15.05 10.46 -0.29
C LYS A 175 -15.11 10.30 -1.81
N ASN A 176 -14.19 10.94 -2.53
CA ASN A 176 -14.11 10.94 -3.99
C ASN A 176 -12.88 10.17 -4.50
N ASN A 177 -12.27 9.31 -3.67
CA ASN A 177 -11.01 8.62 -3.97
C ASN A 177 -9.87 9.58 -4.35
N GLU A 178 -9.79 10.73 -3.70
CA GLU A 178 -8.78 11.75 -3.94
C GLU A 178 -7.38 11.36 -3.44
N TYR A 179 -7.29 10.42 -2.50
CA TYR A 179 -6.04 9.87 -1.95
C TYR A 179 -5.65 8.54 -2.61
N GLY A 180 -4.43 8.07 -2.31
CA GLY A 180 -3.88 6.84 -2.88
C GLY A 180 -3.29 7.04 -4.28
N SER A 181 -2.63 6.00 -4.80
CA SER A 181 -1.82 6.03 -6.03
C SER A 181 -2.57 6.50 -7.28
N GLY A 182 -3.87 6.24 -7.35
CA GLY A 182 -4.75 6.69 -8.45
C GLY A 182 -5.46 8.02 -8.19
N GLY A 183 -5.32 8.59 -7.00
CA GLY A 183 -6.05 9.76 -6.55
C GLY A 183 -5.61 11.07 -7.20
N SER A 184 -6.49 12.06 -7.15
CA SER A 184 -6.24 13.41 -7.70
C SER A 184 -5.07 14.13 -7.00
N ILE A 185 -4.79 13.79 -5.73
CA ILE A 185 -3.68 14.37 -4.96
C ILE A 185 -2.33 13.87 -5.48
N VAL A 186 -2.21 12.56 -5.70
CA VAL A 186 -1.01 11.96 -6.30
C VAL A 186 -0.78 12.52 -7.70
N LYS A 187 -1.83 12.65 -8.51
CA LYS A 187 -1.73 13.28 -9.84
C LYS A 187 -1.15 14.69 -9.79
N GLN A 188 -1.48 15.48 -8.77
CA GLN A 188 -0.97 16.83 -8.60
C GLN A 188 0.46 16.88 -8.03
N LYS A 189 0.77 16.02 -7.05
CA LYS A 189 2.03 16.10 -6.28
C LYS A 189 3.17 15.23 -6.84
N LYS A 190 2.83 14.15 -7.53
CA LYS A 190 3.77 13.16 -8.08
C LYS A 190 3.36 12.80 -9.52
N PRO A 191 3.40 13.75 -10.47
CA PRO A 191 2.94 13.51 -11.85
C PRO A 191 3.70 12.36 -12.51
N ASP A 192 5.02 12.26 -12.30
CA ASP A 192 5.85 11.20 -12.90
C ASP A 192 5.45 9.80 -12.41
N PHE A 193 5.21 9.65 -11.10
CA PHE A 193 4.70 8.40 -10.53
C PHE A 193 3.33 8.08 -11.13
N TYR A 194 2.42 9.04 -11.14
CA TYR A 194 1.06 8.88 -11.63
C TYR A 194 1.05 8.43 -13.09
N GLN A 195 1.85 9.06 -13.95
CA GLN A 195 1.98 8.70 -15.35
C GLN A 195 2.47 7.26 -15.53
N ARG A 196 3.50 6.84 -14.78
CA ARG A 196 3.99 5.44 -14.82
C ARG A 196 2.93 4.45 -14.34
N HIS A 197 2.25 4.77 -13.23
CA HIS A 197 1.22 3.91 -12.65
C HIS A 197 0.01 3.76 -13.58
N MET A 198 -0.49 4.87 -14.13
CA MET A 198 -1.61 4.87 -15.08
C MET A 198 -1.24 4.28 -16.44
N GLY A 199 -0.02 4.50 -16.92
CA GLY A 199 0.49 3.87 -18.13
C GLY A 199 0.41 2.35 -18.05
N ARG A 200 0.82 1.76 -16.91
CA ARG A 200 0.69 0.32 -16.65
C ARG A 200 -0.77 -0.14 -16.58
N ALA A 201 -1.64 0.62 -15.93
CA ALA A 201 -3.07 0.31 -15.89
C ALA A 201 -3.74 0.34 -17.28
N ASN A 202 -3.28 1.23 -18.17
CA ASN A 202 -3.78 1.29 -19.54
C ASN A 202 -3.21 0.16 -20.41
N THR A 203 -1.94 -0.19 -20.27
CA THR A 203 -1.32 -1.35 -20.95
C THR A 203 -1.94 -2.68 -20.50
N SER A 204 -2.29 -2.82 -19.22
CA SER A 204 -2.98 -4.02 -18.72
C SER A 204 -4.41 -4.12 -19.24
N ARG A 205 -5.14 -3.00 -19.35
CA ARG A 205 -6.49 -2.95 -19.94
C ARG A 205 -6.51 -3.27 -21.44
N THR A 206 -5.58 -2.70 -22.20
CA THR A 206 -5.45 -2.96 -23.64
C THR A 206 -5.12 -4.43 -23.89
N SER A 207 -4.12 -4.98 -23.19
CA SER A 207 -3.79 -6.41 -23.30
C SER A 207 -4.92 -7.35 -22.86
N PHE A 208 -5.78 -6.95 -21.91
CA PHE A 208 -7.00 -7.70 -21.57
C PHE A 208 -8.05 -7.63 -22.69
N SER A 209 -8.34 -6.43 -23.20
CA SER A 209 -9.24 -6.21 -24.34
C SER A 209 -8.81 -7.03 -25.56
N ASP A 210 -7.51 -7.06 -25.87
CA ASP A 210 -6.95 -7.84 -26.97
C ASP A 210 -7.11 -9.35 -26.75
N LYS A 211 -6.93 -9.84 -25.52
CA LYS A 211 -7.20 -11.26 -25.18
C LYS A 211 -8.68 -11.61 -25.32
N VAL A 212 -9.59 -10.72 -24.94
CA VAL A 212 -11.04 -10.93 -25.05
C VAL A 212 -11.48 -10.89 -26.51
N SER A 213 -11.02 -9.90 -27.29
CA SER A 213 -11.35 -9.78 -28.72
C SER A 213 -10.85 -11.01 -29.51
N GLN A 214 -9.67 -11.53 -29.19
CA GLN A 214 -9.13 -12.76 -29.77
C GLN A 214 -9.92 -14.04 -29.40
N ARG A 215 -10.63 -14.04 -28.27
CA ARG A 215 -11.47 -15.17 -27.83
C ARG A 215 -12.89 -15.09 -28.39
N VAL A 216 -13.50 -13.89 -28.37
CA VAL A 216 -14.85 -13.65 -28.88
C VAL A 216 -14.89 -13.69 -30.42
N GLY A 217 -13.82 -13.27 -31.10
CA GLY A 217 -13.69 -13.37 -32.56
C GLY A 217 -13.60 -14.80 -33.12
N ARG A 218 -13.39 -15.81 -32.26
CA ARG A 218 -13.38 -17.24 -32.67
C ARG A 218 -14.74 -17.93 -32.53
N SER A 219 -15.73 -17.32 -31.89
CA SER A 219 -17.09 -17.85 -31.78
C SER A 219 -17.96 -17.45 -32.98
N ARG A 220 -17.56 -17.86 -34.19
CA ARG A 220 -18.49 -17.91 -35.33
C ARG A 220 -19.25 -19.22 -35.25
N THR A 221 -20.34 -19.26 -34.49
CA THR A 221 -21.35 -20.30 -34.65
C THR A 221 -21.94 -20.16 -36.05
N SER A 222 -21.59 -21.09 -36.93
CA SER A 222 -22.16 -21.23 -38.25
C SER A 222 -23.62 -21.64 -38.15
N TYR A 223 -24.51 -20.68 -37.87
CA TYR A 223 -25.93 -20.85 -38.16
C TYR A 223 -26.08 -20.83 -39.68
N ARG A 224 -26.05 -22.04 -40.24
CA ARG A 224 -26.45 -22.39 -41.59
C ARG A 224 -27.89 -21.94 -41.80
N SER A 225 -28.09 -20.71 -42.28
CA SER A 225 -29.38 -20.23 -42.76
C SER A 225 -29.80 -21.10 -43.95
N ARG A 226 -30.72 -22.03 -43.71
CA ARG A 226 -31.40 -22.81 -44.75
C ARG A 226 -32.16 -21.84 -45.64
N ALA A 227 -31.89 -21.93 -46.94
CA ALA A 227 -32.66 -21.31 -47.99
C ALA A 227 -34.12 -21.76 -47.95
N GLY A 228 -35.02 -20.78 -48.09
CA GLY A 228 -36.42 -20.93 -48.49
C GLY A 228 -36.86 -19.53 -48.86
N GLY A 229 -37.37 -19.21 -50.05
CA GLY A 229 -37.91 -19.98 -51.15
C GLY A 229 -38.77 -18.95 -51.87
N PHE A 230 -38.34 -18.54 -53.07
CA PHE A 230 -39.05 -17.54 -53.87
C PHE A 230 -40.06 -18.29 -54.74
N GLY A 231 -41.35 -18.01 -54.59
CA GLY A 231 -42.41 -18.70 -55.33
C GLY A 231 -43.68 -17.85 -55.41
N LYS A 232 -43.81 -17.19 -56.57
CA LYS A 232 -44.98 -16.57 -57.24
C LYS A 232 -46.07 -15.92 -56.39
#